data_AF-A0A7V5GY88-F1
#
_entry.id   AF-A0A7V5GY88-F1
#
_cell.length_a   1.000
_cell.length_b   1.000
_cell.length_c   1.000
_cell.angle_alpha   90.00
_cell.angle_beta   90.00
_cell.angle_gamma   90.00
#
_symmetry.space_group_name_H-M   'P 1'
#
loop_
_entity.id
_entity.type
_entity.pdbx_description
1 polymer ?
#
loop_
_entity_poly.entity_id
_entity_poly.type
_entity_poly.pdbx_seq_one_letter_code
_entity_poly.pdbx_strand_id
1 'polypeptide(L)'
;MMFPPRRIAEITGGRLLRERECALTRVIHDSRLVEGGDLFLAIIGERTDGHAFLAHAFQRGACGAIISDEGAVPNGAFNLIVVSDVIEALHSLAAAWRAGIDAVFVGITGTCGKTTTRSILHHLLQERMNVYSSPGNYNTEIGLPLSLLGMPQ
;
A
#
# COMPACT_ATOMS: atom_id res chain seq x y z
N MET A 1 10.56 -7.67 -3.01
CA MET A 1 11.12 -6.37 -2.55
C MET A 1 10.33 -5.29 -3.25
N MET A 2 9.88 -4.24 -2.55
CA MET A 2 9.02 -3.19 -3.15
C MET A 2 9.81 -2.35 -4.15
N PHE A 3 9.12 -1.61 -5.02
CA PHE A 3 9.74 -0.62 -5.91
C PHE A 3 10.54 0.44 -5.10
N PRO A 4 11.67 0.95 -5.63
CA PRO A 4 12.39 2.06 -5.00
C PRO A 4 11.58 3.37 -5.05
N PRO A 5 11.82 4.35 -4.14
CA PRO A 5 11.04 5.58 -4.06
C PRO A 5 10.87 6.34 -5.39
N ARG A 6 11.94 6.42 -6.19
CA ARG A 6 11.90 7.05 -7.52
C ARG A 6 10.95 6.36 -8.48
N ARG A 7 10.96 5.02 -8.50
CA ARG A 7 10.05 4.25 -9.35
C ARG A 7 8.60 4.39 -8.90
N ILE A 8 8.35 4.48 -7.59
CA ILE A 8 7.01 4.74 -7.07
C ILE A 8 6.53 6.12 -7.55
N ALA A 9 7.37 7.16 -7.44
CA ALA A 9 7.02 8.49 -7.93
C ALA A 9 6.69 8.50 -9.44
N GLU A 10 7.44 7.76 -10.27
CA GLU A 10 7.13 7.60 -11.70
C GLU A 10 5.76 6.93 -11.93
N ILE A 11 5.48 5.82 -11.23
CA ILE A 11 4.23 5.07 -11.37
C ILE A 11 3.03 5.92 -10.95
N THR A 12 3.17 6.70 -9.88
CA THR A 12 2.08 7.50 -9.34
C THR A 12 1.97 8.88 -9.99
N GLY A 13 2.84 9.21 -10.95
CA GLY A 13 2.94 10.57 -11.51
C GLY A 13 3.31 11.63 -10.46
N GLY A 14 3.91 11.21 -9.35
CA GLY A 14 4.26 12.07 -8.22
C GLY A 14 5.65 12.69 -8.33
N ARG A 15 5.93 13.65 -7.46
CA ARG A 15 7.24 14.29 -7.32
C ARG A 15 7.96 13.76 -6.08
N LEU A 16 9.15 13.19 -6.28
CA LEU A 16 9.98 12.70 -5.17
C LEU A 16 10.80 13.84 -4.54
N LEU A 17 10.72 13.97 -3.22
CA LEU A 17 11.53 14.90 -2.43
C LEU A 17 12.51 14.14 -1.54
N ARG A 18 13.73 14.70 -1.42
CA ARG A 18 14.76 14.26 -0.47
C ARG A 18 15.00 12.73 -0.57
N GLU A 19 15.31 12.27 -1.78
CA GLU A 19 15.58 10.85 -2.04
C GLU A 19 16.75 10.35 -1.18
N ARG A 20 16.55 9.19 -0.56
CA ARG A 20 17.56 8.47 0.22
C ARG A 20 17.40 6.98 -0.01
N GLU A 21 18.51 6.25 0.03
CA GLU A 21 18.47 4.80 -0.02
C GLU A 21 17.72 4.24 1.19
N CYS A 22 16.69 3.45 0.92
CA CYS A 22 16.07 2.57 1.89
C CYS A 22 15.54 1.31 1.19
N ALA A 23 15.65 0.17 1.86
CA ALA A 23 14.96 -1.06 1.49
C ALA A 23 13.46 -0.95 1.85
N LEU A 24 12.64 -0.46 0.91
CA LEU A 24 11.19 -0.48 1.07
C LEU A 24 10.65 -1.92 1.03
N THR A 25 9.85 -2.27 2.04
CA THR A 25 9.33 -3.63 2.23
C THR A 25 7.82 -3.70 2.04
N ARG A 26 7.09 -2.68 2.49
CA ARG A 26 5.62 -2.69 2.54
C ARG A 26 5.05 -1.28 2.47
N VAL A 27 3.80 -1.18 1.99
CA VAL A 27 3.00 0.05 2.01
C VAL A 27 1.96 -0.04 3.13
N ILE A 28 1.79 1.03 3.91
CA ILE A 28 0.89 1.03 5.07
C ILE A 28 0.20 2.37 5.27
N HIS A 29 -1.04 2.37 5.75
CA HIS A 29 -1.80 3.60 6.04
C HIS A 29 -2.14 3.79 7.53
N ASP A 30 -1.94 2.76 8.36
CA ASP A 30 -2.12 2.87 9.81
C ASP A 30 -0.78 3.17 10.48
N SER A 31 -0.63 4.40 10.95
CA SER A 31 0.61 4.87 11.58
C SER A 31 0.98 4.09 12.85
N ARG A 32 0.03 3.41 13.49
CA ARG A 32 0.26 2.59 14.70
C ARG A 32 0.98 1.28 14.40
N LEU A 33 0.91 0.82 13.14
CA LEU A 33 1.46 -0.45 12.68
C LEU A 33 2.74 -0.28 11.87
N VAL A 34 3.23 0.96 11.73
CA VAL A 34 4.46 1.26 11.01
C VAL A 34 5.65 0.58 11.67
N GLU A 35 6.50 0.01 10.83
CA GLU A 35 7.77 -0.62 11.13
C GLU A 35 8.87 -0.11 10.18
N GLY A 36 10.13 -0.46 10.48
CA GLY A 36 11.27 -0.11 9.63
C GLY A 36 11.12 -0.66 8.21
N GLY A 37 11.28 0.21 7.21
CA GLY A 37 11.14 -0.17 5.79
C GLY A 37 9.75 0.08 5.20
N ASP A 38 8.77 0.52 5.99
CA ASP A 38 7.44 0.85 5.49
C ASP A 38 7.40 2.18 4.73
N LEU A 39 6.56 2.24 3.69
CA LEU A 39 6.11 3.46 3.04
C LEU A 39 4.74 3.85 3.59
N PHE A 40 4.65 5.00 4.27
CA PHE A 40 3.41 5.46 4.87
C PHE A 40 2.50 6.19 3.86
N LEU A 41 1.19 5.93 3.88
CA LEU A 41 0.19 6.63 3.08
C LEU A 41 -0.55 7.65 3.94
N ALA A 42 -0.35 8.94 3.67
CA ALA A 42 -1.07 10.02 4.35
C ALA A 42 -2.45 10.24 3.70
N ILE A 43 -3.36 9.28 3.87
CA ILE A 43 -4.71 9.34 3.29
C ILE A 43 -5.58 10.33 4.09
N ILE A 44 -6.29 11.21 3.38
CA ILE A 44 -7.31 12.08 3.97
C ILE A 44 -8.63 11.29 4.03
N GLY A 45 -9.04 10.89 5.23
CA GLY A 45 -10.32 10.24 5.46
C GLY A 45 -11.40 11.21 5.95
N GLU A 46 -12.65 10.73 6.05
CA GLU A 46 -13.80 11.56 6.48
C GLU A 46 -13.62 12.21 7.87
N ARG A 47 -12.93 11.51 8.78
CA ARG A 47 -12.78 11.92 10.19
C ARG A 47 -11.38 12.39 10.54
N THR A 48 -10.38 12.04 9.72
CA THR A 48 -8.98 12.18 10.11
C THR A 48 -8.11 12.33 8.87
N ASP A 49 -7.22 13.31 8.91
CA ASP A 49 -6.18 13.50 7.91
C ASP A 49 -4.92 12.71 8.29
N GLY A 50 -4.51 11.78 7.43
CA GLY A 50 -3.31 10.96 7.59
C GLY A 50 -2.02 11.77 7.73
N HIS A 51 -1.96 12.99 7.19
CA HIS A 51 -0.80 13.86 7.27
C HIS A 51 -0.44 14.22 8.72
N ALA A 52 -1.44 14.32 9.60
CA ALA A 52 -1.23 14.56 11.03
C ALA A 52 -0.38 13.47 11.71
N PHE A 53 -0.27 12.28 11.11
CA PHE A 53 0.50 11.16 11.64
C PHE A 53 1.87 10.97 11.00
N LEU A 54 2.29 11.84 10.08
CA LEU A 54 3.60 11.74 9.42
C LEU A 54 4.75 11.70 10.43
N ALA A 55 4.74 12.60 11.41
CA ALA A 55 5.79 12.64 12.43
C ALA A 55 5.88 11.31 13.22
N HIS A 56 4.73 10.74 13.58
CA HIS A 56 4.66 9.46 14.27
C HIS A 56 5.12 8.29 13.38
N ALA A 57 4.75 8.27 12.10
CA ALA A 57 5.20 7.24 11.16
C ALA A 57 6.73 7.27 11.00
N PHE A 58 7.33 8.44 10.81
CA PHE A 58 8.79 8.57 10.73
C PHE A 58 9.49 8.22 12.04
N GLN A 59 8.93 8.56 13.20
CA GLN A 59 9.47 8.15 14.51
C GLN A 59 9.50 6.62 14.67
N ARG A 60 8.56 5.90 14.05
CA ARG A 60 8.51 4.43 14.04
C ARG A 60 9.39 3.77 12.98
N GLY A 61 10.07 4.55 12.15
CA GLY A 61 11.01 4.04 11.15
C GLY A 61 10.45 3.95 9.73
N ALA A 62 9.36 4.67 9.40
CA ALA A 62 8.93 4.81 8.02
C ALA A 62 10.09 5.27 7.13
N CYS A 63 10.24 4.59 5.99
CA CYS A 63 11.28 4.86 5.01
C CYS A 63 10.89 5.88 3.94
N GLY A 64 9.68 6.44 4.07
CA GLY A 64 9.13 7.46 3.21
C GLY A 64 7.64 7.60 3.44
N ALA A 65 7.02 8.50 2.69
CA ALA A 65 5.58 8.63 2.67
C ALA A 65 5.05 9.08 1.30
N ILE A 66 3.84 8.64 0.94
CA ILE A 66 3.04 9.25 -0.12
C ILE A 66 2.12 10.27 0.53
N ILE A 67 2.18 11.51 0.05
CA ILE A 67 1.49 12.67 0.63
C ILE A 67 0.81 13.49 -0.47
N SER A 68 -0.25 14.22 -0.10
CA SER A 68 -0.87 15.23 -0.96
C SER A 68 -0.74 16.67 -0.43
N ASP A 69 -0.24 16.84 0.79
CA ASP A 69 0.08 18.15 1.38
C ASP A 69 1.53 18.21 1.88
N GLU A 70 2.35 19.06 1.26
CA GLU A 70 3.74 19.32 1.67
C GLU A 70 3.85 20.14 2.97
N GLY A 71 2.80 20.86 3.36
CA GLY A 71 2.80 21.72 4.56
C GLY A 71 2.90 20.94 5.89
N ALA A 72 2.50 19.67 5.88
CA ALA A 72 2.50 18.81 7.06
C ALA A 72 3.78 17.96 7.22
N VAL A 73 4.78 18.17 6.37
CA VAL A 73 6.02 17.37 6.34
C VAL A 73 6.90 17.68 7.56
N PRO A 74 7.25 16.68 8.40
CA PRO A 74 8.12 16.91 9.55
C PRO A 74 9.58 17.15 9.13
N ASN A 75 10.33 17.86 9.99
CA ASN A 75 11.76 18.07 9.79
C ASN A 75 12.51 16.73 9.74
N GLY A 76 13.42 16.59 8.79
CA GLY A 76 14.20 15.36 8.61
C GLY A 76 13.49 14.24 7.84
N ALA A 77 12.20 14.41 7.48
CA ALA A 77 11.52 13.47 6.59
C ALA A 77 12.20 13.40 5.21
N PHE A 78 12.18 12.21 4.62
CA PHE A 78 12.83 11.85 3.37
C PHE A 78 11.94 10.89 2.56
N ASN A 79 12.28 10.66 1.28
CA ASN A 79 11.49 9.82 0.36
C ASN A 79 10.00 10.17 0.35
N LEU A 80 9.70 11.47 0.22
CA LEU A 80 8.34 11.97 0.16
C LEU A 80 7.88 12.00 -1.28
N ILE A 81 6.81 11.28 -1.59
CA ILE A 81 6.23 11.21 -2.92
C ILE A 81 4.97 12.06 -2.88
N VAL A 82 5.08 13.27 -3.43
CA VAL A 82 3.99 14.24 -3.47
C VAL A 82 3.11 13.95 -4.68
N VAL A 83 1.82 13.74 -4.43
CA VAL A 83 0.80 13.44 -5.44
C VAL A 83 -0.41 14.34 -5.25
N SER A 84 -1.28 14.45 -6.26
CA SER A 84 -2.55 15.17 -6.12
C SER A 84 -3.55 14.42 -5.25
N ASP A 85 -3.53 13.08 -5.31
CA ASP A 85 -4.44 12.21 -4.56
C ASP A 85 -3.71 10.92 -4.15
N VAL A 86 -3.71 10.63 -2.84
CA VAL A 86 -3.00 9.48 -2.26
C VAL A 86 -3.70 8.15 -2.55
N ILE A 87 -5.02 8.14 -2.71
CA ILE A 87 -5.80 6.94 -3.04
C ILE A 87 -5.57 6.56 -4.51
N GLU A 88 -5.60 7.52 -5.43
CA GLU A 88 -5.28 7.28 -6.84
C GLU A 88 -3.83 6.81 -7.04
N ALA A 89 -2.90 7.37 -6.25
CA ALA A 89 -1.52 6.89 -6.21
C ALA A 89 -1.42 5.44 -5.71
N LEU A 90 -2.17 5.07 -4.67
CA LEU A 90 -2.25 3.70 -4.17
C LEU A 90 -2.82 2.75 -5.24
N HIS A 91 -3.85 3.16 -5.97
CA HIS A 91 -4.44 2.36 -7.05
C HIS A 91 -3.46 2.14 -8.20
N SER A 92 -2.78 3.20 -8.63
CA SER A 92 -1.75 3.16 -9.67
C SER A 92 -0.60 2.22 -9.29
N LEU A 93 -0.14 2.33 -8.04
CA LEU A 93 0.92 1.48 -7.50
C LEU A 93 0.51 0.01 -7.44
N ALA A 94 -0.71 -0.29 -6.97
CA ALA A 94 -1.22 -1.65 -6.92
C ALA A 94 -1.46 -2.25 -8.31
N ALA A 95 -1.93 -1.44 -9.27
CA ALA A 95 -2.09 -1.86 -10.66
C ALA A 95 -0.75 -2.22 -11.30
N ALA A 96 0.29 -1.39 -11.09
CA ALA A 96 1.64 -1.67 -11.55
C ALA A 96 2.23 -2.93 -10.91
N TRP A 97 2.01 -3.13 -9.60
CA TRP A 97 2.45 -4.34 -8.90
C TRP A 97 1.76 -5.59 -9.45
N ARG A 98 0.43 -5.55 -9.60
CA ARG A 98 -0.38 -6.64 -10.17
C ARG A 98 0.07 -7.00 -11.59
N ALA A 99 0.39 -6.02 -12.42
CA ALA A 99 0.83 -6.25 -13.80
C ALA A 99 2.18 -6.98 -13.89
N GLY A 100 3.01 -6.90 -12.84
CA GLY A 100 4.27 -7.63 -12.74
C GLY A 100 4.16 -9.05 -12.21
N ILE A 101 2.95 -9.51 -11.83
CA ILE A 101 2.72 -10.84 -11.26
C ILE A 101 2.07 -11.74 -12.30
N ASP A 102 2.73 -12.84 -12.62
CA ASP A 102 2.17 -13.91 -13.45
C ASP A 102 1.32 -14.86 -12.59
N ALA A 103 0.06 -14.47 -12.37
CA ALA A 103 -0.90 -15.27 -11.62
C ALA A 103 -2.32 -15.17 -12.19
N VAL A 104 -3.12 -16.20 -11.92
CA VAL A 104 -4.56 -16.16 -12.17
C VAL A 104 -5.23 -15.39 -11.04
N PHE A 105 -5.92 -14.30 -11.38
CA PHE A 105 -6.63 -13.48 -10.41
C PHE A 105 -8.13 -13.78 -10.41
N VAL A 106 -8.67 -14.12 -9.24
CA VAL A 106 -10.09 -14.42 -9.05
C VAL A 106 -10.75 -13.34 -8.19
N GLY A 107 -11.75 -12.65 -8.73
CA GLY A 107 -12.57 -11.69 -8.00
C GLY A 107 -13.83 -12.35 -7.45
N ILE A 108 -14.06 -12.25 -6.14
CA ILE A 108 -15.26 -12.78 -5.46
C ILE A 108 -16.08 -11.59 -4.95
N THR A 109 -17.30 -11.44 -5.46
CA THR A 109 -18.24 -10.38 -5.07
C THR A 109 -19.58 -10.97 -4.59
N GLY A 110 -20.47 -10.13 -4.06
CA GLY A 110 -21.79 -10.51 -3.56
C GLY A 110 -22.12 -9.86 -2.22
N THR A 111 -23.39 -9.89 -1.82
CA THR A 111 -23.82 -9.36 -0.50
C THR A 111 -23.48 -10.34 0.62
N CYS A 112 -23.68 -11.64 0.40
CA CYS A 112 -23.41 -12.73 1.34
C CYS A 112 -22.43 -13.77 0.77
N GLY A 113 -21.79 -14.57 1.63
CA GLY A 113 -21.00 -15.74 1.22
C GLY A 113 -19.57 -15.46 0.71
N LYS A 114 -19.19 -14.21 0.42
CA LYS A 114 -17.86 -13.83 -0.10
C LYS A 114 -16.69 -14.48 0.66
N THR A 115 -16.67 -14.32 1.98
CA THR A 115 -15.58 -14.83 2.83
C THR A 115 -15.55 -16.35 2.82
N THR A 116 -16.72 -17.00 2.92
CA THR A 116 -16.83 -18.47 2.86
C THR A 116 -16.35 -19.01 1.52
N THR A 117 -16.80 -18.42 0.40
CA THR A 117 -16.38 -18.80 -0.94
C THR A 117 -14.88 -18.62 -1.14
N ARG A 118 -14.30 -17.50 -0.66
CA ARG A 118 -12.84 -17.27 -0.69
C ARG A 118 -12.09 -18.35 0.08
N SER A 119 -12.54 -18.68 1.29
CA SER A 119 -11.88 -19.69 2.13
C SER A 119 -11.97 -21.09 1.53
N ILE A 120 -13.13 -21.48 0.99
CA ILE A 120 -13.29 -22.78 0.30
C ILE A 120 -12.38 -22.85 -0.92
N LEU A 121 -12.38 -21.81 -1.78
CA LEU A 121 -11.54 -21.78 -2.97
C LEU A 121 -10.04 -21.85 -2.61
N HIS A 122 -9.61 -21.08 -1.60
CA HIS A 122 -8.24 -21.14 -1.10
C HIS A 122 -7.89 -22.55 -0.63
N HIS A 123 -8.77 -23.19 0.15
CA HIS A 123 -8.54 -24.53 0.69
C HIS A 123 -8.40 -25.60 -0.40
N LEU A 124 -9.21 -25.51 -1.45
CA LEU A 124 -9.16 -26.47 -2.57
C LEU A 124 -7.95 -26.26 -3.48
N LEU A 125 -7.52 -25.02 -3.68
CA LEU A 125 -6.43 -24.70 -4.60
C LEU A 125 -5.04 -24.84 -3.96
N GLN A 126 -4.89 -24.54 -2.67
CA GLN A 126 -3.59 -24.56 -1.99
C GLN A 126 -2.89 -25.94 -2.01
N GLU A 127 -3.64 -27.03 -2.22
CA GLU A 127 -3.06 -28.37 -2.34
C GLU A 127 -2.29 -28.59 -3.66
N ARG A 128 -2.57 -27.78 -4.69
CA ARG A 128 -2.05 -27.97 -6.05
C ARG A 128 -1.20 -26.82 -6.56
N MET A 129 -1.33 -25.63 -5.95
CA MET A 129 -0.63 -24.43 -6.39
C MET A 129 -0.44 -23.45 -5.24
N ASN A 130 0.47 -22.48 -5.43
CA ASN A 130 0.60 -21.36 -4.53
C ASN A 130 -0.62 -20.45 -4.66
N VAL A 131 -1.29 -20.20 -3.55
CA VAL A 131 -2.48 -19.35 -3.50
C VAL A 131 -2.23 -18.23 -2.51
N TYR A 132 -2.49 -17.00 -2.96
CA TYR A 132 -2.58 -15.84 -2.10
C TYR A 132 -4.05 -15.42 -1.99
N SER A 133 -4.54 -15.21 -0.78
CA SER A 133 -5.86 -14.64 -0.55
C SER A 133 -5.74 -13.35 0.25
N SER A 134 -6.68 -12.41 0.03
CA SER A 134 -6.65 -11.14 0.73
C SER A 134 -6.71 -11.33 2.24
N PRO A 135 -5.88 -10.63 3.04
CA PRO A 135 -5.91 -10.76 4.48
C PRO A 135 -7.18 -10.13 5.05
N GLY A 136 -7.82 -10.80 6.01
CA GLY A 136 -9.00 -10.29 6.71
C GLY A 136 -10.09 -9.76 5.75
N ASN A 137 -10.55 -8.52 6.01
CA ASN A 137 -11.58 -7.81 5.26
C ASN A 137 -11.02 -6.75 4.29
N TYR A 138 -9.89 -7.05 3.63
CA TYR A 138 -9.26 -6.12 2.67
C TYR A 138 -10.03 -6.15 1.32
N ASN A 139 -11.27 -5.65 1.33
CA ASN A 139 -12.19 -5.62 0.19
C ASN A 139 -12.77 -4.22 -0.09
N THR A 140 -12.13 -3.19 0.46
CA THR A 140 -12.46 -1.78 0.24
C THR A 140 -11.53 -1.16 -0.81
N GLU A 141 -11.79 0.09 -1.18
CA GLU A 141 -10.96 0.89 -2.10
C GLU A 141 -9.50 1.07 -1.62
N ILE A 142 -9.24 0.96 -0.31
CA ILE A 142 -7.89 1.02 0.28
C ILE A 142 -7.37 -0.40 0.54
N GLY A 143 -8.22 -1.28 1.08
CA GLY A 143 -7.83 -2.62 1.49
C GLY A 143 -7.39 -3.50 0.31
N LEU A 144 -8.13 -3.50 -0.80
CA LEU A 144 -7.80 -4.34 -1.94
C LEU A 144 -6.43 -3.98 -2.57
N PRO A 145 -6.11 -2.70 -2.85
CA PRO A 145 -4.78 -2.30 -3.30
C PRO A 145 -3.66 -2.71 -2.35
N LEU A 146 -3.83 -2.51 -1.04
CA LEU A 146 -2.84 -2.92 -0.05
C LEU A 146 -2.65 -4.44 -0.02
N SER A 147 -3.74 -5.19 -0.20
CA SER A 147 -3.68 -6.65 -0.34
C SER A 147 -2.89 -7.07 -1.57
N LEU A 148 -3.02 -6.37 -2.71
CA LEU A 148 -2.24 -6.66 -3.92
C LEU A 148 -0.75 -6.35 -3.70
N LEU A 149 -0.44 -5.22 -3.06
CA LEU A 149 0.94 -4.83 -2.76
C LEU A 149 1.62 -5.75 -1.74
N GLY A 150 0.85 -6.49 -0.94
CA GLY A 150 1.33 -7.54 -0.04
C GLY A 150 1.57 -8.90 -0.73
N MET A 151 1.22 -9.05 -2.02
CA MET A 151 1.45 -10.30 -2.72
C MET A 151 2.94 -10.56 -2.91
N PRO A 152 3.43 -11.78 -2.60
CA PRO A 152 4.77 -12.17 -2.99
C PRO A 152 4.89 -12.21 -4.52
N GLN A 153 6.05 -11.78 -5.02
CA GLN A 153 6.46 -11.97 -6.41
C GLN A 153 7.05 -13.37 -6.59
#